data_AF-X1VNB6-F1
#
_entry.id   AF-X1VNB6-F1
#
_cell.length_a   1.000
_cell.length_b   1.000
_cell.length_c   1.000
_cell.angle_alpha   90.00
_cell.angle_beta   90.00
_cell.angle_gamma   90.00
#
_symmetry.space_group_name_H-M   'P 1'
#
loop_
_entity.id
_entity.type
_entity.pdbx_description
1 polymer ?
#
loop_
_entity_poly.entity_id
_entity_poly.type
_entity_poly.pdbx_seq_one_letter_code
_entity_poly.pdbx_strand_id
1 'polypeptide(L)'
;WAAHWNLPSPLQGFEMLHRGVINVGELTMLLRALDVMPFWRDKLTDIAYRRLTRVDIRRMYKTGVITRAEVYESYVEHGYNPKNAERMTAFTVAWAMPKHASITRSDILTAG
;
A
#
# COMPACT_ATOMS: atom_id res chain seq x y z
N TRP A 1 -10.61 -35.58 -29.28
CA TRP A 1 -10.97 -34.22 -28.81
C TRP A 1 -9.95 -33.85 -27.74
N ALA A 2 -8.92 -33.08 -28.10
CA ALA A 2 -8.02 -32.52 -27.11
C ALA A 2 -8.71 -31.27 -26.55
N ALA A 3 -9.31 -31.39 -25.37
CA ALA A 3 -9.82 -30.24 -24.66
C ALA A 3 -8.62 -29.38 -24.22
N HIS A 4 -8.39 -28.27 -24.91
CA HIS A 4 -7.53 -27.22 -24.37
C HIS A 4 -8.36 -26.47 -23.34
N TRP A 5 -8.13 -26.78 -22.07
CA TRP A 5 -8.69 -25.98 -20.98
C TRP A 5 -8.11 -24.57 -21.07
N ASN A 6 -8.98 -23.55 -21.07
CA ASN A 6 -8.54 -22.17 -20.92
C ASN A 6 -8.27 -21.92 -19.43
N LEU A 7 -7.02 -21.69 -19.08
CA LEU A 7 -6.64 -21.41 -17.70
C LEU A 7 -6.99 -19.96 -17.32
N PRO A 8 -7.32 -19.69 -16.04
CA PRO A 8 -7.42 -18.33 -15.53
C PRO A 8 -6.11 -17.56 -15.74
N SER A 9 -6.19 -16.26 -15.98
CA SER A 9 -5.01 -15.38 -16.02
C SER A 9 -4.38 -15.21 -14.63
N PRO A 10 -3.11 -14.75 -14.53
CA PRO A 10 -2.49 -14.43 -13.25
C PRO A 10 -3.30 -13.43 -12.42
N LEU A 11 -3.90 -12.43 -13.06
CA LEU A 11 -4.74 -11.43 -12.38
C LEU A 11 -6.01 -12.04 -11.78
N GLN A 12 -6.65 -12.98 -12.49
CA GLN A 12 -7.76 -13.76 -11.93
C GLN A 12 -7.28 -14.64 -10.77
N GLY A 13 -6.08 -15.22 -10.88
CA GLY A 13 -5.41 -15.91 -9.78
C GLY A 13 -5.26 -15.04 -8.53
N PHE A 14 -4.76 -13.81 -8.68
CA PHE A 14 -4.62 -12.87 -7.57
C PHE A 14 -5.98 -12.47 -6.99
N GLU A 15 -7.01 -12.25 -7.82
CA GLU A 15 -8.36 -11.98 -7.31
C GLU A 15 -8.91 -13.15 -6.50
N MET A 16 -8.76 -14.38 -7.00
CA MET A 16 -9.16 -15.59 -6.26
C MET A 16 -8.40 -15.71 -4.93
N LEU A 17 -7.10 -15.41 -4.91
CA LEU A 17 -6.29 -15.40 -3.68
C LEU A 17 -6.84 -14.37 -2.68
N HIS A 18 -7.03 -13.11 -3.10
CA HIS A 18 -7.51 -12.05 -2.20
C HIS A 18 -8.93 -12.27 -1.67
N ARG A 19 -9.76 -12.99 -2.43
CA ARG A 19 -11.12 -13.36 -2.02
C ARG A 19 -11.15 -14.63 -1.16
N GLY A 20 -10.00 -15.26 -0.91
CA GLY A 20 -9.90 -16.50 -0.13
C GLY A 20 -10.48 -17.73 -0.83
N VAL A 21 -10.67 -17.66 -2.15
CA VAL A 21 -11.18 -18.78 -2.97
C VAL A 21 -10.09 -19.81 -3.21
N ILE A 22 -8.84 -19.37 -3.29
CA ILE A 22 -7.65 -20.21 -3.37
C ILE A 22 -6.59 -19.75 -2.36
N ASN A 23 -5.68 -20.66 -2.01
CA ASN A 23 -4.49 -20.35 -1.22
C ASN A 23 -3.26 -20.09 -2.12
N VAL A 24 -2.13 -19.73 -1.49
CA VAL A 24 -0.86 -19.44 -2.19
C VAL A 24 -0.35 -20.64 -3.00
N GLY A 25 -0.48 -21.87 -2.48
CA GLY A 25 -0.05 -23.08 -3.17
C GLY A 25 -0.85 -23.34 -4.45
N GLU A 26 -2.15 -23.08 -4.42
CA GLU A 26 -3.03 -23.15 -5.59
C GLU A 26 -2.72 -22.04 -6.60
N LEU A 27 -2.38 -20.83 -6.15
CA LEU A 27 -1.87 -19.78 -7.03
C LEU A 27 -0.55 -20.19 -7.70
N THR A 28 0.38 -20.78 -6.94
CA THR A 28 1.64 -21.31 -7.50
C THR A 28 1.38 -22.39 -8.54
N MET A 29 0.39 -23.26 -8.31
CA MET A 29 -0.03 -24.28 -9.29
C MET A 29 -0.54 -23.64 -10.58
N LEU A 30 -1.38 -22.60 -10.48
CA LEU A 30 -1.87 -21.85 -11.63
C LEU A 30 -0.71 -21.19 -12.40
N LEU A 31 0.19 -20.48 -11.72
CA LEU A 31 1.33 -19.82 -12.36
C LEU A 31 2.27 -20.83 -13.03
N ARG A 32 2.42 -22.04 -12.46
CA ARG A 32 3.14 -23.14 -13.10
C ARG A 32 2.45 -23.62 -14.37
N ALA A 33 1.13 -23.78 -14.33
CA ALA A 33 0.35 -24.23 -15.49
C ALA A 33 0.31 -23.19 -16.62
N LEU A 34 0.52 -21.91 -16.30
CA LEU A 34 0.69 -20.81 -17.24
C LEU A 34 2.13 -20.64 -17.75
N ASP A 35 3.04 -21.58 -17.45
CA ASP A 35 4.46 -21.53 -17.84
C ASP A 35 5.23 -20.29 -17.36
N VAL A 36 4.81 -19.68 -16.25
CA VAL A 36 5.60 -18.64 -15.58
C VAL A 36 6.88 -19.27 -15.05
N MET A 37 8.05 -18.73 -15.39
CA MET A 37 9.33 -19.28 -14.92
C MET A 37 9.37 -19.31 -13.38
N PRO A 38 9.94 -20.36 -12.76
CA PRO A 38 10.02 -20.49 -11.29
C PRO A 38 10.53 -19.22 -10.59
N PHE A 39 11.56 -18.58 -11.13
CA PHE A 39 12.15 -17.34 -10.60
C PHE A 39 11.15 -16.19 -10.43
N TRP A 40 10.14 -16.09 -11.30
CA TRP A 40 9.16 -15.01 -11.29
C TRP A 40 7.92 -15.30 -10.44
N ARG A 41 7.66 -16.56 -10.08
CA ARG A 41 6.42 -16.94 -9.37
C ARG A 41 6.33 -16.31 -8.00
N ASP A 42 7.41 -16.38 -7.22
CA ASP A 42 7.45 -15.80 -5.87
C ASP A 42 7.34 -14.27 -5.95
N LYS A 43 8.08 -13.65 -6.87
CA LYS A 43 8.06 -12.19 -7.08
C LYS A 43 6.68 -11.66 -7.47
N LEU A 44 5.97 -12.40 -8.31
CA LEU A 44 4.60 -12.07 -8.71
C LEU A 44 3.61 -12.26 -7.55
N THR A 45 3.84 -13.28 -6.72
CA THR A 45 3.02 -13.55 -5.54
C THR A 45 3.21 -12.48 -4.47
N ASP A 46 4.45 -12.02 -4.24
CA ASP A 46 4.78 -10.97 -3.27
C ASP A 46 4.10 -9.63 -3.58
N ILE A 47 3.84 -9.35 -4.86
CA ILE A 47 3.14 -8.14 -5.31
C ILE A 47 1.64 -8.34 -5.53
N ALA A 48 1.08 -9.50 -5.17
CA ALA A 48 -0.35 -9.76 -5.34
C ALA A 48 -1.16 -8.78 -4.47
N TYR A 49 -0.75 -8.58 -3.22
CA TYR A 49 -1.46 -7.74 -2.27
C TYR A 49 -1.34 -6.24 -2.59
N ARG A 50 -2.43 -5.52 -2.31
CA ARG A 50 -2.46 -4.05 -2.49
C ARG A 50 -1.64 -3.37 -1.40
N ARG A 51 -0.90 -2.33 -1.80
CA ARG A 51 -0.25 -1.38 -0.88
C ARG A 51 -1.29 -0.51 -0.19
N LEU A 52 -0.97 -0.02 1.01
CA LEU A 52 -1.80 0.98 1.71
C LEU A 52 -2.06 2.19 0.82
N THR A 53 -3.27 2.75 0.81
CA THR A 53 -3.53 3.96 0.02
C THR A 53 -2.86 5.17 0.64
N ARG A 54 -2.59 6.23 -0.14
CA ARG A 54 -2.06 7.50 0.41
C ARG A 54 -3.00 8.17 1.42
N VAL A 55 -4.29 7.86 1.36
CA VAL A 55 -5.26 8.32 2.35
C VAL A 55 -5.07 7.54 3.64
N ASP A 56 -4.96 6.23 3.56
CA ASP A 56 -4.80 5.36 4.73
C ASP A 56 -3.44 5.60 5.40
N ILE A 57 -2.35 5.74 4.65
CA ILE A 57 -1.03 6.11 5.19
C ILE A 57 -1.12 7.36 6.07
N ARG A 58 -1.78 8.42 5.59
CA ARG A 58 -1.94 9.67 6.38
C ARG A 58 -2.80 9.47 7.62
N ARG A 59 -3.91 8.74 7.50
CA ARG A 59 -4.83 8.46 8.61
C ARG A 59 -4.14 7.61 9.67
N MET A 60 -3.48 6.52 9.27
CA MET A 60 -2.74 5.61 10.13
C MET A 60 -1.60 6.34 10.86
N TYR A 61 -0.87 7.22 10.17
CA TYR A 61 0.15 8.04 10.84
C TYR A 61 -0.47 8.98 11.88
N LYS A 62 -1.54 9.69 11.52
CA LYS A 62 -2.24 10.61 12.43
C LYS A 62 -2.82 9.90 13.66
N THR A 63 -3.25 8.65 13.53
CA THR A 63 -3.74 7.84 14.64
C THR A 63 -2.63 7.08 15.38
N GLY A 64 -1.37 7.21 14.99
CA GLY A 64 -0.23 6.56 15.63
C GLY A 64 -0.08 5.07 15.33
N VAL A 65 -0.75 4.56 14.29
CA VAL A 65 -0.68 3.15 13.86
C VAL A 65 0.63 2.85 13.13
N ILE A 66 1.14 3.81 12.37
CA ILE A 66 2.43 3.72 11.69
C ILE A 66 3.33 4.88 12.09
N THR A 67 4.61 4.60 12.14
CA THR A 67 5.69 5.54 12.41
C THR A 67 6.02 6.39 11.17
N ARG A 68 6.82 7.42 11.37
CA ARG A 68 7.33 8.25 10.25
C ARG A 68 8.16 7.42 9.25
N ALA A 69 8.91 6.43 9.72
CA ALA A 69 9.72 5.56 8.86
C ALA A 69 8.82 4.70 7.96
N GLU A 70 7.78 4.09 8.52
CA GLU A 70 6.80 3.30 7.76
C GLU A 70 6.00 4.15 6.76
N VAL A 71 5.76 5.44 7.06
CA VAL A 71 5.19 6.39 6.09
C VAL A 71 6.12 6.56 4.88
N TYR A 72 7.42 6.75 5.12
CA TYR A 72 8.42 6.88 4.05
C TYR A 72 8.50 5.61 3.20
N GLU A 73 8.62 4.45 3.84
CA GLU A 73 8.65 3.15 3.18
C GLU A 73 7.40 2.93 2.32
N SER A 74 6.22 3.23 2.86
CA SER A 74 4.97 3.14 2.10
C SER A 74 5.00 4.01 0.84
N TYR A 75 5.56 5.22 0.90
CA TYR A 75 5.69 6.07 -0.29
C TYR A 75 6.73 5.54 -1.28
N VAL A 76 7.83 4.94 -0.82
CA VAL A 76 8.80 4.25 -1.70
C VAL A 76 8.12 3.07 -2.39
N GLU A 77 7.35 2.26 -1.67
CA GLU A 77 6.57 1.17 -2.26
C GLU A 77 5.59 1.68 -3.31
N HIS A 78 4.97 2.86 -3.13
CA HIS A 78 4.17 3.51 -4.18
C HIS A 78 4.93 3.89 -5.46
N GLY A 79 6.24 3.68 -5.51
CA GLY A 79 7.10 3.98 -6.66
C GLY A 79 7.61 5.42 -6.67
N TYR A 80 7.47 6.17 -5.56
CA TYR A 80 8.12 7.47 -5.46
C TYR A 80 9.64 7.30 -5.33
N ASN A 81 10.37 8.16 -6.04
CA ASN A 81 11.80 8.29 -5.78
C ASN A 81 12.06 8.79 -4.34
N PRO A 82 13.27 8.58 -3.79
CA PRO A 82 13.58 8.93 -2.40
C PRO A 82 13.26 10.39 -2.05
N LYS A 83 13.54 11.32 -2.96
CA LYS A 83 13.25 12.76 -2.78
C LYS A 83 11.77 13.04 -2.58
N ASN A 84 10.91 12.43 -3.40
CA ASN A 84 9.46 12.64 -3.31
C ASN A 84 8.83 11.84 -2.17
N ALA A 85 9.36 10.64 -1.86
CA ALA A 85 8.94 9.90 -0.68
C ALA A 85 9.21 10.69 0.61
N GLU A 86 10.37 11.34 0.71
CA GLU A 86 10.71 12.20 1.85
C GLU A 86 9.79 13.44 1.93
N ARG A 87 9.52 14.09 0.80
CA ARG A 87 8.57 15.22 0.74
C ARG A 87 7.16 14.83 1.18
N MET A 88 6.67 13.68 0.72
CA MET A 88 5.35 13.17 1.10
C MET A 88 5.29 12.77 2.57
N THR A 89 6.39 12.25 3.11
CA THR A 89 6.55 11.94 4.54
C THR A 89 6.48 13.21 5.36
N ALA A 90 7.29 14.23 5.04
CA ALA A 90 7.28 15.51 5.73
C ALA A 90 5.89 16.19 5.68
N PHE A 91 5.22 16.14 4.52
CA PHE A 91 3.85 16.62 4.39
C PHE A 91 2.87 15.86 5.31
N THR A 92 2.98 14.53 5.37
CA THR A 92 2.11 13.69 6.20
C THR A 92 2.30 14.01 7.69
N VAL A 93 3.54 14.20 8.13
CA VAL A 93 3.87 14.60 9.50
C VAL A 93 3.27 15.95 9.83
N ALA A 94 3.49 16.97 8.98
CA ALA A 94 2.93 18.30 9.19
C ALA A 94 1.39 18.31 9.17
N TRP A 95 0.77 17.52 8.29
CA TRP A 95 -0.69 17.39 8.20
C TRP A 95 -1.33 16.76 9.44
N ALA A 96 -0.62 15.85 10.12
CA ALA A 96 -1.11 15.18 11.31
C ALA A 96 -1.08 16.06 12.58
N MET A 97 -0.25 17.10 12.61
CA MET A 97 -0.11 18.00 13.76
C MET A 97 -1.43 18.74 14.06
N PRO A 98 -1.85 18.83 15.35
CA PRO A 98 -3.01 19.63 15.74
C PRO A 98 -2.83 21.09 15.33
N LYS A 99 -3.90 21.74 14.85
CA LYS A 99 -3.87 23.16 14.42
C LYS A 99 -3.78 24.18 15.58
N HIS A 100 -3.56 23.76 16.83
CA HIS A 100 -3.63 24.64 18.00
C HIS A 100 -2.26 25.15 18.45
N ALA A 101 -1.82 26.23 17.80
CA ALA A 101 -1.15 27.36 18.47
C ALA A 101 -1.31 28.66 17.65
N SER A 102 -2.38 28.76 16.86
CA SER A 102 -2.82 30.04 16.31
C SER A 102 -3.61 30.75 17.42
N ILE A 103 -2.90 31.42 18.33
CA ILE A 103 -3.53 32.48 19.13
C ILE A 103 -4.03 33.51 18.13
N THR A 104 -5.35 33.62 18.00
CA THR A 104 -5.94 34.61 17.11
C THR A 104 -5.85 35.99 17.78
N ARG A 105 -5.79 37.06 16.99
CA ARG A 105 -5.66 38.44 17.51
C ARG A 105 -6.76 38.80 18.53
N SER A 106 -7.92 38.13 18.43
CA SER A 106 -9.05 38.21 19.38
C SER A 106 -8.74 37.67 20.77
N ASP A 107 -7.87 36.66 20.89
CA ASP A 107 -7.53 36.05 22.19
C ASP A 107 -6.60 36.97 23.01
N ILE A 108 -5.81 37.82 22.34
CA ILE A 108 -4.88 38.77 22.99
C ILE A 108 -5.62 40.00 23.55
N LEU A 109 -6.74 40.41 22.93
CA LEU A 109 -7.48 41.61 23.32
C LEU A 109 -8.45 41.38 24.49
N THR A 110 -8.72 40.13 24.87
CA THR A 110 -9.65 39.78 25.96
C THR A 110 -8.93 39.49 27.28
N ALA A 111 -7.59 39.47 27.27
CA ALA A 111 -6.74 39.21 28.44
C ALA A 111 -6.12 40.48 29.05
N GLY A 112 -6.59 41.68 28.64
CA GLY A 112 -6.15 42.98 29.15
C GLY A 112 -7.22 43.67 29.98
#